data_AF-A0A8C3G4G5-F1
#
_entry.id   AF-A0A8C3G4G5-F1
#
_cell.length_a   1.000
_cell.length_b   1.000
_cell.length_c   1.000
_cell.angle_alpha   90.00
_cell.angle_beta   90.00
_cell.angle_gamma   90.00
#
_symmetry.space_group_name_H-M   'P 1'
#
loop_
_entity.id
_entity.type
_entity.pdbx_description
1 polymer ?
#
loop_
_entity_poly.entity_id
_entity_poly.type
_entity_poly.pdbx_seq_one_letter_code
_entity_poly.pdbx_strand_id
1 'polypeptide(L)'
;MGVHIQDSVHPHMHEHDETDESSAEASAELTSPGMVRDRSEEERVTEAQKNQRLQKNLKFLSTELARAVDESKKTPNDLIHADNVKAGRDKYKTLRQIRRGNTKQRIDEFESM
;
A
#
# COMPACT_ATOMS: atom_id res chain seq x y z
N MET A 1 -37.91 -30.91 -39.15
CA MET A 1 -39.21 -30.22 -39.02
C MET A 1 -39.66 -30.30 -37.57
N GLY A 2 -40.08 -29.16 -37.00
CA GLY A 2 -40.87 -29.01 -35.77
C GLY A 2 -40.09 -29.24 -34.47
N VAL A 3 -40.28 -28.51 -33.35
CA VAL A 3 -41.18 -27.43 -32.87
C VAL A 3 -40.49 -26.95 -31.55
N HIS A 4 -40.54 -25.71 -31.06
CA HIS A 4 -41.60 -25.12 -30.21
C HIS A 4 -41.05 -23.79 -29.62
N ILE A 5 -41.58 -22.60 -29.95
CA ILE A 5 -42.60 -21.75 -29.27
C ILE A 5 -42.06 -20.76 -28.19
N GLN A 6 -42.28 -19.45 -28.49
CA GLN A 6 -42.63 -18.25 -27.69
C GLN A 6 -41.71 -17.85 -26.52
N ASP A 7 -41.39 -16.58 -26.22
CA ASP A 7 -42.19 -15.36 -26.05
C ASP A 7 -41.27 -14.12 -26.22
N SER A 8 -41.65 -13.08 -26.97
CA SER A 8 -42.33 -11.86 -26.49
C SER A 8 -41.39 -10.71 -26.06
N VAL A 9 -41.87 -9.51 -26.37
CA VAL A 9 -41.50 -8.18 -25.88
C VAL A 9 -40.38 -7.43 -26.62
N HIS A 10 -40.87 -6.53 -27.46
CA HIS A 10 -40.21 -5.38 -28.07
C HIS A 10 -39.71 -4.39 -27.00
N PRO A 11 -38.45 -3.92 -27.04
CA PRO A 11 -38.08 -2.62 -26.50
C PRO A 11 -37.91 -1.66 -27.69
N HIS A 12 -38.92 -0.83 -27.93
CA HIS A 12 -38.93 0.57 -27.51
C HIS A 12 -37.73 1.34 -28.06
N MET A 13 -38.06 2.14 -29.06
CA MET A 13 -37.19 3.01 -29.84
C MET A 13 -36.39 3.94 -28.93
N HIS A 14 -35.08 3.95 -29.19
CA HIS A 14 -34.21 5.11 -29.30
C HIS A 14 -34.81 6.46 -28.85
N GLU A 15 -34.47 6.87 -27.63
CA GLU A 15 -34.23 8.27 -27.32
C GLU A 15 -32.97 8.32 -26.46
N HIS A 16 -31.83 8.39 -27.16
CA HIS A 16 -30.53 8.62 -26.55
C HIS A 16 -30.51 10.10 -26.16
N ASP A 17 -31.05 10.41 -24.98
CA ASP A 17 -30.78 11.70 -24.36
C ASP A 17 -29.28 11.69 -24.01
N GLU A 18 -28.49 12.35 -24.84
CA GLU A 18 -27.11 12.71 -24.60
C GLU A 18 -27.10 13.73 -23.46
N THR A 19 -27.45 13.29 -22.25
CA THR A 19 -27.34 14.09 -21.05
C THR A 19 -25.86 14.16 -20.68
N ASP A 20 -25.22 15.15 -21.28
CA ASP A 20 -24.14 15.97 -20.72
C ASP A 20 -23.13 15.18 -19.87
N GLU A 21 -22.06 14.70 -20.51
CA GLU A 21 -20.76 14.41 -19.90
C GLU A 21 -20.18 15.71 -19.31
N SER A 22 -20.88 16.30 -18.35
CA SER A 22 -20.35 17.28 -17.43
C SER A 22 -19.42 16.50 -16.52
N SER A 23 -18.13 16.70 -16.78
CA SER A 23 -16.99 16.37 -15.93
C SER A 23 -17.13 17.03 -14.54
N ALA A 24 -18.15 16.63 -13.79
CA ALA A 24 -18.26 16.86 -12.38
C ALA A 24 -17.35 15.84 -11.72
N GLU A 25 -16.12 16.27 -11.47
CA GLU A 25 -15.11 15.54 -10.72
C GLU A 25 -15.78 14.78 -9.57
N ALA A 26 -15.75 13.45 -9.61
CA ALA A 26 -16.36 12.58 -8.62
C ALA A 26 -15.60 12.69 -7.28
N SER A 27 -15.79 13.80 -6.58
CA SER A 27 -15.23 14.11 -5.28
C SER A 27 -16.21 13.66 -4.21
N ALA A 28 -15.74 12.85 -3.27
CA ALA A 28 -16.52 12.39 -2.12
C ALA A 28 -15.87 12.90 -0.83
N GLU A 29 -16.67 13.49 0.05
CA GLU A 29 -16.23 13.82 1.40
C GLU A 29 -16.16 12.54 2.24
N LEU A 30 -14.98 12.23 2.77
CA LEU A 30 -14.78 11.07 3.64
C LEU A 30 -15.42 11.35 5.01
N THR A 31 -16.59 10.76 5.26
CA THR A 31 -17.26 10.84 6.58
C THR A 31 -16.47 10.01 7.60
N SER A 32 -16.37 10.49 8.86
CA SER A 32 -15.63 9.82 9.94
C SER A 32 -16.54 9.16 10.99
N PRO A 33 -17.22 8.04 10.69
CA PRO A 33 -17.90 7.27 11.73
C PRO A 33 -16.90 6.34 12.44
N GLY A 34 -16.47 6.72 13.65
CA GLY A 34 -15.81 5.83 14.60
C GLY A 34 -14.30 5.66 14.42
N MET A 35 -13.52 6.63 14.88
CA MET A 35 -12.04 6.59 14.97
C MET A 35 -11.49 5.64 16.05
N VAL A 36 -12.11 4.48 16.26
CA VAL A 36 -11.58 3.50 17.22
C VAL A 36 -10.32 2.88 16.61
N ARG A 37 -9.15 3.24 17.15
CA ARG A 37 -7.80 2.82 16.72
C ARG A 37 -7.22 3.53 15.49
N ASP A 38 -7.55 4.81 15.31
CA ASP A 38 -6.84 5.66 14.34
C ASP A 38 -5.32 5.54 14.54
N ARG A 39 -4.59 5.16 13.48
CA ARG A 39 -3.12 5.00 13.44
C ARG A 39 -2.50 3.88 14.31
N SER A 40 -3.27 2.85 14.68
CA SER A 40 -2.73 1.72 15.48
C SER A 40 -1.52 0.99 14.87
N GLU A 41 -1.28 1.15 13.57
CA GLU A 41 -0.11 0.63 12.89
C GLU A 41 1.20 1.23 13.37
N GLU A 42 1.17 2.41 13.99
CA GLU A 42 2.37 3.04 14.52
C GLU A 42 2.95 2.26 15.68
N GLU A 43 2.10 1.66 16.53
CA GLU A 43 2.51 0.86 17.68
C GLU A 43 2.95 -0.57 17.30
N ARG A 44 2.75 -0.99 16.05
CA ARG A 44 3.11 -2.35 15.61
C ARG A 44 4.63 -2.55 15.61
N VAL A 45 5.03 -3.79 15.84
CA VAL A 45 6.40 -4.28 15.69
C VAL A 45 6.46 -5.33 14.58
N THR A 46 7.62 -5.49 13.97
CA THR A 46 7.81 -6.51 12.93
C THR A 46 7.74 -7.92 13.52
N GLU A 47 7.32 -8.89 12.73
CA GLU A 47 7.34 -10.30 13.15
C GLU A 47 8.76 -10.73 13.53
N ALA A 48 9.77 -10.30 12.76
CA ALA A 48 11.17 -10.57 13.03
C ALA A 48 11.66 -10.00 14.38
N GLN A 49 11.00 -8.98 14.93
CA GLN A 49 11.35 -8.42 16.23
C GLN A 49 10.73 -9.21 17.39
N LYS A 50 9.46 -9.63 17.29
CA LYS A 50 8.78 -10.34 18.39
C LYS A 50 8.98 -11.86 18.35
N ASN A 51 9.30 -12.43 17.19
CA ASN A 51 9.44 -13.87 16.99
C ASN A 51 10.92 -14.27 16.98
N GLN A 52 11.40 -14.80 18.11
CA GLN A 52 12.79 -15.21 18.28
C GLN A 52 13.24 -16.28 17.27
N ARG A 53 12.36 -17.22 16.90
CA ARG A 53 12.67 -18.27 15.93
C ARG A 53 12.89 -17.66 14.55
N LEU A 54 11.98 -16.78 14.11
CA LEU A 54 12.11 -16.09 12.84
C LEU A 54 13.41 -15.26 12.81
N GLN A 55 13.71 -14.52 13.87
CA GLN A 55 14.93 -13.73 13.98
C GLN A 55 16.19 -14.58 13.84
N LYS A 56 16.24 -15.72 14.54
CA LYS A 56 17.37 -16.67 14.46
C LYS A 56 17.52 -17.23 13.05
N ASN A 57 16.42 -17.65 12.42
CA ASN A 57 16.44 -18.19 11.07
C ASN A 57 16.93 -17.17 10.04
N LEU A 58 16.48 -15.91 10.13
CA LEU A 58 16.95 -14.83 9.23
C LEU A 58 18.44 -14.55 9.41
N LYS A 59 18.94 -14.52 10.66
CA LYS A 59 20.37 -14.35 10.94
C LYS A 59 21.19 -15.50 10.36
N PHE A 60 20.74 -16.73 10.57
CA PHE A 60 21.39 -17.93 10.04
C PHE A 60 21.46 -17.90 8.51
N LEU A 61 20.32 -17.71 7.84
CA LEU A 61 20.28 -17.65 6.37
C LEU A 61 21.13 -16.50 5.81
N SER A 62 21.14 -15.34 6.48
CA SER A 62 22.00 -14.22 6.09
C SER A 62 23.49 -14.59 6.14
N THR A 63 23.93 -15.38 7.12
CA THR A 63 25.33 -15.84 7.20
C THR A 63 25.67 -16.90 6.17
N GLU A 64 24.73 -17.79 5.84
CA GLU A 64 24.94 -18.80 4.80
C GLU A 64 25.03 -18.17 3.40
N LEU A 65 24.08 -17.30 3.07
CA LEU A 65 24.03 -16.63 1.77
C LEU A 65 25.21 -15.69 1.55
N ALA A 66 25.74 -15.04 2.59
CA ALA A 66 26.88 -14.13 2.47
C ALA A 66 28.12 -14.77 1.82
N ARG A 67 28.26 -16.10 1.86
CA ARG A 67 29.36 -16.83 1.21
C ARG A 67 29.19 -16.97 -0.30
N ALA A 68 27.96 -16.87 -0.80
CA ALA A 68 27.59 -17.07 -2.20
C ALA A 68 27.15 -15.78 -2.91
N VAL A 69 27.01 -14.67 -2.18
CA VAL A 69 26.61 -13.37 -2.74
C VAL A 69 27.73 -12.80 -3.61
N ASP A 70 27.37 -12.44 -4.83
CA ASP A 70 28.20 -11.67 -5.75
C ASP A 70 27.95 -10.18 -5.52
N GLU A 71 28.91 -9.50 -4.88
CA GLU A 71 28.83 -8.08 -4.54
C GLU A 71 28.65 -7.16 -5.76
N SER A 72 29.10 -7.59 -6.95
CA SER A 72 28.93 -6.80 -8.18
C SER A 72 27.49 -6.77 -8.71
N LYS A 73 26.64 -7.67 -8.22
CA LYS A 73 25.24 -7.83 -8.66
C LYS A 73 24.21 -7.24 -7.71
N LYS A 74 24.64 -6.46 -6.72
CA LYS A 74 23.71 -5.76 -5.81
C LYS A 74 22.87 -4.75 -6.59
N THR A 75 21.57 -4.84 -6.42
CA THR A 75 20.62 -3.87 -6.98
C THR A 75 20.56 -2.61 -6.09
N PRO A 76 20.06 -1.48 -6.61
CA PRO A 76 19.83 -0.28 -5.80
C PRO A 76 18.95 -0.55 -4.56
N ASN A 77 17.95 -1.43 -4.68
CA ASN A 77 17.07 -1.79 -3.58
C ASN A 77 17.80 -2.59 -2.49
N ASP A 78 18.78 -3.42 -2.86
CA ASP A 78 19.60 -4.16 -1.89
C ASP A 78 20.47 -3.21 -1.05
N LEU A 79 21.03 -2.18 -1.69
CA LEU A 79 21.80 -1.15 -1.02
C LEU A 79 20.92 -0.35 -0.05
N ILE A 80 19.74 0.11 -0.50
CA ILE A 80 18.78 0.81 0.35
C ILE A 80 18.32 -0.07 1.52
N HIS A 81 18.07 -1.36 1.29
CA HIS A 81 17.70 -2.28 2.36
C HIS A 81 18.83 -2.45 3.38
N ALA A 82 20.07 -2.64 2.91
CA ALA A 82 21.23 -2.76 3.79
C ALA A 82 21.44 -1.52 4.66
N ASP A 83 21.29 -0.32 4.09
CA ASP A 83 21.37 0.94 4.82
C ASP A 83 20.23 1.10 5.84
N ASN A 84 19.02 0.72 5.47
CA ASN A 84 17.88 0.73 6.38
C ASN A 84 18.07 -0.22 7.57
N VAL A 85 18.55 -1.44 7.32
CA VAL A 85 18.87 -2.41 8.38
C VAL A 85 20.00 -1.90 9.26
N LYS A 86 21.07 -1.34 8.68
CA LYS A 86 22.20 -0.74 9.40
C LYS A 86 21.77 0.42 10.29
N ALA A 87 20.84 1.24 9.82
CA ALA A 87 20.25 2.34 10.59
C ALA A 87 19.16 1.88 11.59
N GLY A 88 18.86 0.58 11.68
CA GLY A 88 17.83 0.04 12.57
C GLY A 88 16.39 0.43 12.19
N ARG A 89 16.18 0.86 10.94
CA ARG A 89 14.86 1.22 10.40
C ARG A 89 14.06 -0.03 10.10
N ASP A 90 12.78 0.04 10.43
CA ASP A 90 11.78 -0.94 10.00
C ASP A 90 10.53 -0.21 9.50
N LYS A 91 9.60 -0.98 8.92
CA LYS A 91 8.39 -0.43 8.30
C LYS A 91 7.57 0.44 9.27
N TYR A 92 7.37 0.00 10.50
CA TYR A 92 6.49 0.68 11.46
C TYR A 92 7.20 1.85 12.15
N LYS A 93 8.50 1.73 12.44
CA LYS A 93 9.31 2.86 12.92
C LYS A 93 9.38 3.99 11.89
N THR A 94 9.58 3.64 10.61
CA THR A 94 9.65 4.63 9.53
C THR A 94 8.31 5.33 9.36
N LEU A 95 7.20 4.58 9.35
CA LEU A 95 5.86 5.16 9.26
C LEU A 95 5.56 6.13 10.42
N ARG A 96 5.92 5.74 11.64
CA ARG A 96 5.80 6.60 12.83
C ARG A 96 6.65 7.86 12.71
N GLN A 97 7.86 7.75 12.15
CA GLN A 97 8.79 8.87 12.01
C GLN A 97 8.30 9.90 10.99
N ILE A 98 7.90 9.49 9.78
CA ILE A 98 7.45 10.40 8.72
C ILE A 98 6.11 11.07 9.00
N ARG A 99 5.35 10.54 9.97
CA ARG A 99 4.08 11.12 10.43
C ARG A 99 4.22 11.97 11.70
N ARG A 100 5.45 12.28 12.12
CA ARG A 100 5.70 13.27 13.18
C ARG A 100 5.39 14.68 12.68
N GLY A 101 5.14 15.58 13.62
CA GLY A 101 4.75 16.96 13.31
C GLY A 101 3.26 17.09 12.99
N ASN A 102 2.82 18.34 12.85
CA ASN A 102 1.44 18.62 12.45
C ASN A 102 1.26 18.47 10.93
N THR A 103 0.01 18.50 10.46
CA THR A 103 -0.29 18.36 9.02
C THR A 103 0.38 19.46 8.17
N LYS A 104 0.42 20.70 8.66
CA LYS A 104 1.07 21.81 7.93
C LYS A 104 2.56 21.55 7.70
N GLN A 105 3.29 21.15 8.74
CA GLN A 105 4.73 20.89 8.64
C GLN A 105 5.05 19.79 7.63
N ARG A 106 4.26 18.72 7.59
CA ARG A 106 4.45 17.62 6.64
C ARG A 106 4.14 18.04 5.20
N ILE A 107 3.18 18.94 5.00
CA ILE A 107 2.90 19.55 3.69
C ILE A 107 4.04 20.49 3.29
N ASP A 108 4.48 21.36 4.20
CA ASP A 108 5.59 22.28 3.95
C ASP A 108 6.89 21.52 3.57
N GLU A 109 7.19 20.40 4.24
CA GLU A 109 8.32 19.52 3.90
C GLU A 109 8.16 18.95 2.48
N PHE A 110 6.98 18.41 2.16
CA PHE A 110 6.69 17.85 0.83
C PHE A 110 6.86 18.87 -0.31
N GLU A 111 6.35 20.09 -0.14
CA GLU A 111 6.48 21.17 -1.15
C GLU A 111 7.93 21.68 -1.29
N SER A 112 8.81 21.35 -0.35
CA SER A 112 10.23 21.77 -0.36
C SER A 112 11.19 20.72 -0.94
N MET A 113 10.70 19.51 -1.24
CA MET A 113 11.49 18.40 -1.81
C MET A 113 11.58 18.46 -3.33
#